data_AF-A0A6G2BJ08-F1
#
_entry.id   AF-A0A6G2BJ08-F1
#
_cell.length_a   1.000
_cell.length_b   1.000
_cell.length_c   1.000
_cell.angle_alpha   90.00
_cell.angle_beta   90.00
_cell.angle_gamma   90.00
#
_symmetry.space_group_name_H-M   'P 1'
#
loop_
_entity.id
_entity.type
_entity.pdbx_description
1 polymer ?
#
loop_
_entity_poly.entity_id
_entity_poly.type
_entity_poly.pdbx_seq_one_letter_code
_entity_poly.pdbx_strand_id
1 'polypeptide(L)'
;MTETSPEAAAAASATPDLGPPARRMARLVADVTDDRLDDPTPCAGTSVGDLLHHVLGLSTAFRDAARKDLGPTTDTDPSASRPSAALLPADWRTAVPRRLDELAAAWRDPAAWEGTTRAGGVTLPAAVAGRVALDELVVHGWDLARATGREYHCEEASLRVCFDLLSRSTDEADRAGAFGPVVEVPPGAPLVDRVVGLSGRDPSWAPTSD
;
A
#
# COMPACT_ATOMS: atom_id res chain seq x y z
N MET A 1 39.98 -8.51 19.03
CA MET A 1 39.14 -7.32 19.31
C MET A 1 38.95 -6.61 17.98
N THR A 2 37.96 -7.03 17.21
CA THR A 2 37.59 -6.36 15.95
C THR A 2 36.57 -5.30 16.31
N GLU A 3 37.03 -4.05 16.40
CA GLU A 3 36.18 -2.88 16.54
C GLU A 3 35.22 -2.83 15.35
N THR A 4 33.93 -2.90 15.66
CA THR A 4 32.87 -2.67 14.69
C THR A 4 32.80 -1.16 14.47
N SER A 5 33.13 -0.71 13.26
CA SER A 5 33.09 0.71 12.87
C SER A 5 31.68 1.29 13.14
N PRO A 6 31.54 2.51 13.70
CA PRO A 6 30.25 3.12 14.02
C PRO A 6 29.35 3.35 12.79
N GLU A 7 29.92 3.30 11.59
CA GLU A 7 29.21 3.41 10.31
C GLU A 7 28.45 2.13 9.93
N ALA A 8 28.89 0.96 10.41
CA ALA A 8 28.21 -0.32 10.19
C ALA A 8 26.99 -0.50 11.11
N ALA A 9 26.90 0.29 12.20
CA ALA A 9 25.75 0.30 13.11
C ALA A 9 24.64 1.27 12.66
N ALA A 10 24.92 2.17 11.70
CA ALA A 10 23.95 3.15 11.21
C ALA A 10 23.02 2.63 10.10
N ALA A 11 23.21 1.39 9.63
CA ALA A 11 22.44 0.77 8.53
C ALA A 11 21.44 -0.30 8.99
N ALA A 12 21.10 -0.36 10.28
CA ALA A 12 19.78 -0.84 10.67
C ALA A 12 18.79 0.25 10.27
N SER A 13 18.33 0.23 9.01
CA SER A 13 17.47 1.30 8.47
C SER A 13 16.31 1.54 9.44
N ALA A 14 16.15 2.78 9.90
CA ALA A 14 15.02 3.15 10.74
C ALA A 14 13.74 2.60 10.12
N THR A 15 12.94 1.96 10.96
CA THR A 15 11.63 1.43 10.62
C THR A 15 10.82 2.45 9.82
N PRO A 16 10.24 2.08 8.64
CA PRO A 16 9.47 3.00 7.84
C PRO A 16 8.27 3.59 8.61
N ASP A 17 8.03 4.90 8.48
CA ASP A 17 6.85 5.56 9.04
C ASP A 17 5.69 5.51 8.03
N LEU A 18 4.61 4.81 8.38
CA LEU A 18 3.40 4.73 7.56
C LEU A 18 2.50 5.97 7.70
N GLY A 19 2.79 6.86 8.65
CA GLY A 19 1.99 8.05 8.94
C GLY A 19 1.82 9.02 7.75
N PRO A 20 2.91 9.47 7.09
CA PRO A 20 2.81 10.36 5.93
C PRO A 20 1.96 9.79 4.77
N PRO A 21 2.18 8.57 4.25
CA PRO A 21 1.37 8.03 3.17
C PRO A 21 -0.08 7.75 3.60
N ALA A 22 -0.32 7.27 4.83
CA ALA A 22 -1.69 7.10 5.36
C ALA A 22 -2.47 8.42 5.40
N ARG A 23 -1.86 9.50 5.89
CA ARG A 23 -2.49 10.85 5.91
C ARG A 23 -2.77 11.37 4.50
N ARG A 24 -1.90 11.06 3.54
CA ARG A 24 -2.08 11.47 2.15
C ARG A 24 -3.26 10.76 1.51
N MET A 25 -3.34 9.45 1.67
CA MET A 25 -4.48 8.66 1.22
C MET A 25 -5.79 9.14 1.87
N ALA A 26 -5.78 9.42 3.17
CA ALA A 26 -6.95 9.97 3.88
C ALA A 26 -7.42 11.32 3.29
N ARG A 27 -6.51 12.20 2.87
CA ARG A 27 -6.85 13.46 2.20
C ARG A 27 -7.48 13.21 0.82
N LEU A 28 -6.91 12.30 0.03
CA LEU A 28 -7.47 11.92 -1.27
C LEU A 28 -8.90 11.37 -1.10
N VAL A 29 -9.12 10.50 -0.13
CA VAL A 29 -10.44 9.93 0.19
C VAL A 29 -11.45 11.01 0.54
N ALA A 30 -11.05 12.01 1.34
CA ALA A 30 -11.93 13.12 1.73
C ALA A 30 -12.40 13.97 0.53
N ASP A 31 -11.60 14.02 -0.54
CA ASP A 31 -11.89 14.79 -1.75
C ASP A 31 -12.71 14.01 -2.79
N VAL A 32 -12.94 12.70 -2.60
CA VAL A 32 -13.77 11.88 -3.51
C VAL A 32 -15.25 12.22 -3.32
N THR A 33 -15.95 12.52 -4.40
CA THR A 33 -17.40 12.72 -4.44
C THR A 33 -18.13 11.43 -4.83
N ASP A 34 -19.43 11.31 -4.51
CA ASP A 34 -20.16 10.04 -4.73
C ASP A 34 -20.29 9.70 -6.22
N ASP A 35 -20.37 10.72 -7.08
CA ASP A 35 -20.42 10.59 -8.53
C ASP A 35 -19.11 10.05 -9.14
N ARG A 36 -18.02 10.02 -8.36
CA ARG A 36 -16.72 9.50 -8.80
C ARG A 36 -16.49 8.03 -8.41
N LEU A 37 -17.42 7.40 -7.69
CA LEU A 37 -17.23 6.03 -7.19
C LEU A 37 -17.12 4.99 -8.31
N ASP A 38 -17.78 5.23 -9.46
CA ASP A 38 -17.76 4.32 -10.61
C ASP A 38 -16.59 4.59 -11.58
N ASP A 39 -15.77 5.62 -11.33
CA ASP A 39 -14.65 5.93 -12.23
C ASP A 39 -13.61 4.81 -12.27
N PRO A 40 -12.94 4.63 -13.43
CA PRO A 40 -11.86 3.67 -13.55
C PRO A 40 -10.63 4.10 -12.75
N THR A 41 -9.86 3.11 -12.30
CA THR A 41 -8.54 3.31 -11.69
C THR A 41 -7.44 2.72 -12.60
N PRO A 42 -6.16 3.03 -12.34
CA PRO A 42 -5.05 2.33 -13.00
C PRO A 42 -5.02 0.81 -12.74
N CYS A 43 -5.71 0.33 -11.69
CA CYS A 43 -5.92 -1.08 -11.44
C CYS A 43 -7.08 -1.59 -12.31
N ALA A 44 -6.75 -2.25 -13.42
CA ALA A 44 -7.74 -2.69 -14.41
C ALA A 44 -8.91 -3.47 -13.78
N GLY A 45 -10.14 -3.07 -14.11
CA GLY A 45 -11.36 -3.71 -13.58
C GLY A 45 -11.73 -3.32 -12.15
N THR A 46 -11.05 -2.34 -11.55
CA THR A 46 -11.32 -1.80 -10.21
C THR A 46 -11.81 -0.37 -10.33
N SER A 47 -13.03 -0.09 -9.85
CA SER A 47 -13.56 1.27 -9.73
C SER A 47 -12.97 2.01 -8.51
N VAL A 48 -13.16 3.32 -8.43
CA VAL A 48 -12.79 4.09 -7.22
C VAL A 48 -13.48 3.54 -5.97
N GLY A 49 -14.77 3.17 -6.06
CA GLY A 49 -15.51 2.58 -4.93
C GLY A 49 -14.96 1.23 -4.50
N ASP A 50 -14.56 0.38 -5.46
CA ASP A 50 -13.88 -0.89 -5.18
C ASP A 50 -12.53 -0.65 -4.49
N LEU A 51 -11.76 0.32 -4.98
CA LEU A 51 -10.46 0.71 -4.40
C LEU A 51 -10.63 1.23 -2.96
N LEU A 52 -11.65 2.04 -2.68
CA LEU A 52 -11.93 2.51 -1.33
C LEU A 52 -12.31 1.36 -0.39
N HIS A 53 -13.09 0.39 -0.87
CA HIS A 53 -13.43 -0.80 -0.10
C HIS A 53 -12.18 -1.66 0.16
N HIS A 54 -11.29 -1.78 -0.83
CA HIS A 54 -10.00 -2.44 -0.69
C HIS A 54 -9.13 -1.78 0.38
N VAL A 55 -8.98 -0.45 0.32
CA VAL A 55 -8.22 0.34 1.29
C VAL A 55 -8.79 0.20 2.71
N LEU A 56 -10.12 0.14 2.85
CA LEU A 56 -10.76 -0.09 4.14
C LEU A 56 -10.39 -1.46 4.73
N GLY A 57 -10.45 -2.50 3.90
CA GLY A 57 -10.10 -3.87 4.28
C GLY A 57 -8.64 -4.03 4.64
N LEU A 58 -7.72 -3.58 3.76
CA LEU A 58 -6.28 -3.69 3.99
C LEU A 58 -5.85 -2.91 5.23
N SER A 59 -6.44 -1.73 5.48
CA SER A 59 -6.10 -0.92 6.66
C SER A 59 -6.46 -1.65 7.95
N THR A 60 -7.54 -2.42 7.94
CA THR A 60 -7.95 -3.27 9.06
C THR A 60 -7.00 -4.46 9.21
N ALA A 61 -6.75 -5.20 8.12
CA ALA A 61 -5.90 -6.38 8.13
C ALA A 61 -4.47 -6.08 8.58
N PHE A 62 -3.84 -5.03 8.04
CA PHE A 62 -2.47 -4.68 8.40
C PHE A 62 -2.34 -4.00 9.78
N ARG A 63 -3.41 -3.39 10.30
CA ARG A 63 -3.45 -2.96 11.71
C ARG A 63 -3.44 -4.17 12.64
N ASP A 64 -4.23 -5.20 12.32
CA ASP A 64 -4.32 -6.41 13.14
C ASP A 64 -3.03 -7.23 13.03
N ALA A 65 -2.40 -7.27 11.85
CA ALA A 65 -1.07 -7.83 11.65
C ALA A 65 -0.01 -7.11 12.52
N ALA A 66 -0.02 -5.78 12.60
CA ALA A 66 0.89 -5.03 13.47
C ALA A 66 0.70 -5.38 14.95
N ARG A 67 -0.56 -5.57 15.37
CA ARG A 67 -0.94 -5.95 16.74
C ARG A 67 -0.74 -7.43 17.05
N LYS A 68 -0.46 -8.26 16.04
CA LYS A 68 -0.43 -9.73 16.12
C LYS A 68 -1.79 -10.28 16.61
N ASP A 69 -2.87 -9.59 16.27
CA ASP A 69 -4.24 -10.01 16.53
C ASP A 69 -4.69 -10.95 15.39
N LEU A 70 -4.27 -12.21 15.49
CA LEU A 70 -4.44 -13.18 14.42
C LEU A 70 -5.87 -13.73 14.40
N GLY A 71 -6.51 -13.65 13.24
CA GLY A 71 -7.86 -14.16 13.03
C GLY A 71 -8.37 -13.87 11.61
N PRO A 72 -9.71 -13.79 11.42
CA PRO A 72 -10.30 -13.67 10.09
C PRO A 72 -9.75 -12.53 9.23
N THR A 73 -9.45 -11.37 9.82
CA THR A 73 -8.91 -10.20 9.10
C THR A 73 -7.48 -10.43 8.58
N THR A 74 -6.68 -11.26 9.26
CA THR A 74 -5.32 -11.62 8.84
C THR A 74 -5.24 -12.93 8.07
N ASP A 75 -6.24 -13.81 8.23
CA ASP A 75 -6.30 -15.16 7.64
C ASP A 75 -6.97 -15.18 6.26
N THR A 76 -7.77 -14.17 5.93
CA THR A 76 -8.50 -14.13 4.66
C THR A 76 -7.56 -13.83 3.50
N ASP A 77 -7.43 -14.78 2.59
CA ASP A 77 -6.73 -14.60 1.31
C ASP A 77 -7.37 -13.44 0.51
N PRO A 78 -6.60 -12.40 0.12
CA PRO A 78 -7.14 -11.28 -0.63
C PRO A 78 -7.72 -11.67 -2.01
N SER A 79 -7.34 -12.82 -2.56
CA SER A 79 -7.92 -13.36 -3.80
C SER A 79 -9.27 -14.07 -3.59
N ALA A 80 -9.63 -14.40 -2.35
CA ALA A 80 -10.87 -15.13 -2.04
C ALA A 80 -12.14 -14.28 -2.29
N SER A 81 -12.01 -12.96 -2.28
CA SER A 81 -13.10 -12.05 -2.61
C SER A 81 -12.56 -10.76 -3.23
N ARG A 82 -13.14 -10.35 -4.36
CA ARG A 82 -12.80 -9.06 -4.95
C ARG A 82 -13.43 -7.93 -4.15
N PRO A 83 -12.71 -6.82 -3.91
CA PRO A 83 -13.30 -5.60 -3.38
C PRO A 83 -14.52 -5.18 -4.21
N SER A 84 -15.54 -4.63 -3.55
CA SER A 84 -16.76 -4.20 -4.22
C SER A 84 -17.27 -2.91 -3.59
N ALA A 85 -17.58 -1.91 -4.42
CA ALA A 85 -18.25 -0.68 -4.03
C ALA A 85 -19.60 -0.96 -3.33
N ALA A 86 -20.27 -2.08 -3.64
CA ALA A 86 -21.50 -2.50 -2.98
C ALA A 86 -21.32 -2.86 -1.49
N LEU A 87 -20.09 -3.16 -1.06
CA LEU A 87 -19.73 -3.45 0.33
C LEU A 87 -19.10 -2.24 1.03
N LEU A 88 -18.90 -1.13 0.32
CA LEU A 88 -18.40 0.11 0.89
C LEU A 88 -19.45 0.69 1.85
N PRO A 89 -19.12 0.94 3.14
CA PRO A 89 -20.09 1.45 4.09
C PRO A 89 -20.47 2.89 3.74
N ALA A 90 -21.71 3.29 4.03
CA ALA A 90 -22.22 4.62 3.68
C ALA A 90 -21.40 5.79 4.29
N ASP A 91 -20.70 5.56 5.41
CA ASP A 91 -19.85 6.52 6.10
C ASP A 91 -18.37 6.47 5.66
N TRP A 92 -18.07 5.87 4.51
CA TRP A 92 -16.71 5.59 4.03
C TRP A 92 -15.75 6.79 4.08
N ARG A 93 -16.24 8.02 3.80
CA ARG A 93 -15.44 9.26 3.89
C ARG A 93 -14.84 9.50 5.27
N THR A 94 -15.42 8.90 6.31
CA THR A 94 -14.91 8.97 7.69
C THR A 94 -14.33 7.63 8.14
N ALA A 95 -14.94 6.52 7.74
CA ALA A 95 -14.48 5.19 8.12
C ALA A 95 -13.08 4.86 7.56
N VAL A 96 -12.81 5.20 6.30
CA VAL A 96 -11.52 4.95 5.66
C VAL A 96 -10.40 5.78 6.29
N PRO A 97 -10.48 7.12 6.42
CA PRO A 97 -9.46 7.91 7.14
C PRO A 97 -9.18 7.42 8.55
N ARG A 98 -10.23 7.07 9.31
CA ARG A 98 -10.06 6.53 10.66
C ARG A 98 -9.28 5.22 10.67
N ARG A 99 -9.54 4.31 9.72
CA ARG A 99 -8.80 3.04 9.61
C ARG A 99 -7.35 3.25 9.20
N LEU A 100 -7.08 4.21 8.31
CA LEU A 100 -5.73 4.61 7.93
C LEU A 100 -4.94 5.18 9.13
N ASP A 101 -5.59 5.99 9.98
CA ASP A 101 -4.99 6.50 11.21
C ASP A 101 -4.69 5.38 12.22
N GLU A 102 -5.62 4.43 12.39
CA GLU A 102 -5.44 3.25 13.25
C GLU A 102 -4.29 2.35 12.76
N LEU A 103 -4.19 2.13 11.45
CA LEU A 103 -3.09 1.40 10.79
C LEU A 103 -1.75 2.08 11.09
N ALA A 104 -1.64 3.37 10.77
CA ALA A 104 -0.41 4.12 10.97
C ALA A 104 -0.02 4.17 12.46
N ALA A 105 -0.97 4.31 13.36
CA ALA A 105 -0.71 4.28 14.80
C ALA A 105 -0.18 2.92 15.28
N ALA A 106 -0.72 1.81 14.77
CA ALA A 106 -0.28 0.48 15.16
C ALA A 106 1.17 0.20 14.75
N TRP A 107 1.59 0.64 13.56
CA TRP A 107 2.96 0.46 13.06
C TRP A 107 3.99 1.42 13.65
N ARG A 108 3.60 2.40 14.48
CA ARG A 108 4.54 3.23 15.25
C ARG A 108 5.15 2.49 16.44
N ASP A 109 4.50 1.43 16.92
CA ASP A 109 5.05 0.59 17.99
C ASP A 109 6.25 -0.21 17.43
N PRO A 110 7.46 -0.08 17.98
CA PRO A 110 8.61 -0.88 17.56
C PRO A 110 8.34 -2.40 17.63
N ALA A 111 7.54 -2.85 18.60
CA ALA A 111 7.20 -4.26 18.76
C ALA A 111 6.37 -4.82 17.59
N ALA A 112 5.69 -3.96 16.81
CA ALA A 112 4.97 -4.36 15.61
C ALA A 112 5.90 -4.90 14.51
N TRP A 113 7.18 -4.54 14.55
CA TRP A 113 8.18 -4.93 13.54
C TRP A 113 8.97 -6.17 13.90
N GLU A 114 8.78 -6.68 15.12
CA GLU A 114 9.53 -7.80 15.68
C GLU A 114 8.81 -9.14 15.51
N GLY A 115 9.57 -10.18 15.20
CA GLY A 115 9.09 -11.56 15.11
C GLY A 115 8.29 -11.83 13.84
N THR A 116 7.25 -12.64 13.96
CA THR A 116 6.37 -13.04 12.87
C THR A 116 4.96 -12.50 13.08
N THR A 117 4.23 -12.34 11.98
CA THR A 117 2.81 -12.01 11.96
C THR A 117 2.14 -12.75 10.81
N ARG A 118 0.87 -12.44 10.52
CA ARG A 118 0.12 -12.98 9.40
C ARG A 118 -0.61 -11.88 8.65
N ALA A 119 -0.64 -11.99 7.33
CA ALA A 119 -1.47 -11.20 6.44
C ALA A 119 -1.88 -12.07 5.24
N GLY A 120 -3.13 -11.98 4.80
CA GLY A 120 -3.61 -12.76 3.66
C GLY A 120 -3.54 -14.28 3.85
N GLY A 121 -3.61 -14.79 5.10
CA GLY A 121 -3.40 -16.20 5.41
C GLY A 121 -1.94 -16.65 5.44
N VAL A 122 -1.00 -15.78 5.06
CA VAL A 122 0.43 -16.11 4.98
C VAL A 122 1.14 -15.67 6.25
N THR A 123 1.87 -16.59 6.90
CA THR A 123 2.73 -16.25 8.04
C THR A 123 4.08 -15.75 7.52
N LEU A 124 4.49 -14.56 7.94
CA LEU A 124 5.67 -13.88 7.43
C LEU A 124 6.39 -13.06 8.53
N PRO A 125 7.66 -12.65 8.32
CA PRO A 125 8.33 -11.73 9.23
C PRO A 125 7.55 -10.41 9.34
N ALA A 126 7.37 -9.91 10.55
CA ALA A 126 6.57 -8.70 10.79
C ALA A 126 7.14 -7.47 10.06
N ALA A 127 8.47 -7.38 9.95
CA ALA A 127 9.15 -6.36 9.17
C ALA A 127 8.84 -6.40 7.66
N VAL A 128 8.51 -7.57 7.10
CA VAL A 128 8.05 -7.69 5.71
C VAL A 128 6.61 -7.21 5.60
N ALA A 129 5.73 -7.64 6.51
CA ALA A 129 4.34 -7.21 6.53
C ALA A 129 4.20 -5.67 6.63
N GLY A 130 5.04 -5.00 7.43
CA GLY A 130 5.04 -3.54 7.52
C GLY A 130 5.51 -2.83 6.25
N ARG A 131 6.44 -3.43 5.50
CA ARG A 131 6.88 -2.93 4.19
C ARG A 131 5.81 -3.13 3.12
N VAL A 132 5.10 -4.25 3.15
CA VAL A 132 3.93 -4.48 2.28
C VAL A 132 2.84 -3.46 2.61
N ALA A 133 2.50 -3.25 3.88
CA ALA A 133 1.52 -2.24 4.27
C ALA A 133 1.90 -0.81 3.79
N LEU A 134 3.18 -0.47 3.80
CA LEU A 134 3.66 0.79 3.22
C LEU A 134 3.46 0.84 1.71
N ASP A 135 3.78 -0.25 1.01
CA ASP A 135 3.61 -0.36 -0.44
C ASP A 135 2.15 -0.20 -0.87
N GLU A 136 1.24 -0.89 -0.18
CA GLU A 136 -0.21 -0.75 -0.33
C GLU A 136 -0.67 0.71 -0.22
N LEU A 137 -0.21 1.42 0.82
CA LEU A 137 -0.52 2.85 1.00
C LEU A 137 0.03 3.72 -0.14
N VAL A 138 1.23 3.41 -0.63
CA VAL A 138 1.90 4.22 -1.64
C VAL A 138 1.29 4.01 -3.03
N VAL A 139 1.14 2.76 -3.43
CA VAL A 139 0.63 2.39 -4.77
C VAL A 139 -0.84 2.75 -4.89
N HIS A 140 -1.68 2.41 -3.91
CA HIS A 140 -3.10 2.74 -3.98
C HIS A 140 -3.40 4.22 -3.72
N GLY A 141 -2.52 4.92 -3.01
CA GLY A 141 -2.58 6.38 -2.92
C GLY A 141 -2.35 7.03 -4.29
N TRP A 142 -1.40 6.49 -5.07
CA TRP A 142 -1.19 6.91 -6.45
C TRP A 142 -2.37 6.53 -7.35
N ASP A 143 -2.90 5.31 -7.22
CA ASP A 143 -4.07 4.85 -8.00
C ASP A 143 -5.26 5.82 -7.81
N LEU A 144 -5.57 6.16 -6.56
CA LEU A 144 -6.68 7.05 -6.23
C LEU A 144 -6.43 8.49 -6.71
N ALA A 145 -5.21 9.00 -6.55
CA ALA A 145 -4.85 10.33 -7.05
C ALA A 145 -5.02 10.41 -8.57
N ARG A 146 -4.52 9.41 -9.31
CA ARG A 146 -4.69 9.34 -10.77
C ARG A 146 -6.16 9.27 -11.18
N ALA A 147 -6.93 8.38 -10.57
CA ALA A 147 -8.36 8.23 -10.86
C ALA A 147 -9.17 9.51 -10.60
N THR A 148 -8.70 10.37 -9.68
CA THR A 148 -9.35 11.63 -9.32
C THR A 148 -8.69 12.88 -9.93
N GLY A 149 -7.75 12.70 -10.88
CA GLY A 149 -7.07 13.80 -11.56
C GLY A 149 -6.20 14.67 -10.64
N ARG A 150 -5.71 14.11 -9.53
CA ARG A 150 -4.84 14.77 -8.56
C ARG A 150 -3.38 14.39 -8.80
N GLU A 151 -2.49 15.34 -8.52
CA GLU A 151 -1.07 15.01 -8.43
C GLU A 151 -0.78 14.14 -7.21
N TYR A 152 0.09 13.15 -7.39
CA TYR A 152 0.57 12.32 -6.31
C TYR A 152 2.03 12.62 -6.00
N HIS A 153 2.29 13.01 -4.76
CA HIS A 153 3.64 13.19 -4.21
C HIS A 153 3.82 12.17 -3.09
N CYS A 154 5.00 11.59 -2.94
CA CYS A 154 5.31 10.69 -1.83
C CYS A 154 6.75 10.95 -1.38
N GLU A 155 7.01 10.81 -0.08
CA GLU A 155 8.33 11.02 0.48
C GLU A 155 9.33 10.01 -0.13
N GLU A 156 10.50 10.50 -0.51
CA GLU A 156 11.50 9.67 -1.20
C GLU A 156 11.92 8.45 -0.35
N ALA A 157 11.94 8.59 0.98
CA ALA A 157 12.22 7.47 1.89
C ALA A 157 11.19 6.33 1.76
N SER A 158 9.89 6.65 1.71
CA SER A 158 8.82 5.67 1.50
C SER A 158 8.95 5.02 0.13
N LEU A 159 9.18 5.83 -0.91
CA LEU A 159 9.35 5.34 -2.28
C LEU A 159 10.55 4.39 -2.42
N ARG A 160 11.67 4.66 -1.74
CA ARG A 160 12.85 3.76 -1.75
C ARG A 160 12.54 2.42 -1.10
N VAL A 161 11.77 2.40 -0.01
CA VAL A 161 11.33 1.14 0.63
C VAL A 161 10.43 0.33 -0.29
N CYS A 162 9.46 0.97 -0.95
CA CYS A 162 8.60 0.32 -1.96
C CYS A 162 9.42 -0.20 -3.14
N PHE A 163 10.34 0.62 -3.66
CA PHE A 163 11.21 0.24 -4.77
C PHE A 163 12.05 -0.99 -4.43
N ASP A 164 12.68 -1.03 -3.25
CA ASP A 164 13.47 -2.18 -2.80
C ASP A 164 12.63 -3.44 -2.59
N LEU A 165 11.39 -3.28 -2.09
CA LEU A 165 10.44 -4.38 -1.92
C LEU A 165 10.06 -4.98 -3.29
N LEU A 166 9.56 -4.14 -4.19
CA LEU A 166 9.04 -4.56 -5.50
C LEU A 166 10.14 -5.05 -6.45
N SER A 167 11.35 -4.47 -6.39
CA SER A 167 12.49 -4.90 -7.23
C SER A 167 13.00 -6.30 -6.88
N ARG A 168 12.63 -6.83 -5.70
CA ARG A 168 12.97 -8.21 -5.30
C ARG A 168 11.89 -9.22 -5.71
N SER A 169 10.72 -8.74 -6.12
CA SER A 169 9.56 -9.55 -6.53
C SER A 169 9.41 -9.57 -8.05
N THR A 170 10.51 -9.85 -8.76
CA THR A 170 10.54 -9.82 -10.24
C THR A 170 10.16 -11.15 -10.89
N ASP A 171 10.23 -12.26 -10.15
CA ASP A 171 9.84 -13.56 -10.66
C ASP A 171 8.31 -13.73 -10.61
N GLU A 172 7.72 -14.31 -11.65
CA GLU A 172 6.27 -14.43 -11.80
C GLU A 172 5.60 -15.21 -10.65
N ALA A 173 6.32 -16.15 -10.05
CA ALA A 173 5.89 -16.89 -8.87
C ALA A 173 5.77 -16.01 -7.61
N ASP A 174 6.64 -15.01 -7.45
CA ASP A 174 6.62 -14.09 -6.30
C ASP A 174 5.55 -13.01 -6.45
N ARG A 175 5.06 -12.78 -7.68
CA ARG A 175 4.03 -11.78 -7.99
C ARG A 175 2.60 -12.31 -7.84
N ALA A 176 2.42 -13.63 -7.72
CA ALA A 176 1.20 -14.42 -7.50
C ALA A 176 -0.13 -13.63 -7.34
N GLY A 177 -0.58 -12.95 -8.39
CA GLY A 177 -1.83 -12.19 -8.42
C GLY A 177 -1.87 -10.88 -7.61
N ALA A 178 -0.85 -10.59 -6.79
CA ALA A 178 -0.75 -9.33 -6.02
C ALA A 178 -0.35 -8.13 -6.91
N PHE A 179 0.41 -8.38 -7.98
CA PHE A 179 0.87 -7.34 -8.90
C PHE A 179 0.68 -7.76 -10.37
N GLY A 180 0.36 -6.79 -11.24
CA GLY A 180 0.32 -7.01 -12.69
C GLY A 180 1.72 -7.24 -13.29
N PRO A 181 1.85 -7.49 -14.60
CA PRO A 181 3.17 -7.55 -15.26
C PRO A 181 3.95 -6.24 -15.06
N VAL A 182 5.26 -6.32 -14.84
CA VAL A 182 6.09 -5.11 -14.70
C VAL A 182 5.97 -4.24 -15.95
N VAL A 183 5.73 -2.95 -15.74
CA VAL A 183 5.81 -1.94 -16.79
C VAL A 183 7.22 -1.34 -16.75
N GLU A 184 7.94 -1.45 -17.87
CA GLU A 184 9.30 -0.93 -18.01
C GLU A 184 9.32 0.60 -17.89
N VAL A 185 10.09 1.11 -16.94
CA VAL A 185 10.25 2.55 -16.69
C VAL A 185 11.75 2.90 -16.72
N PRO A 186 12.16 3.94 -17.48
CA PRO A 186 13.57 4.32 -17.57
C PRO A 186 14.20 4.59 -16.20
N PRO A 187 15.47 4.19 -15.96
CA PRO A 187 16.13 4.39 -14.67
C PRO A 187 16.22 5.85 -14.20
N GLY A 188 16.19 6.81 -15.13
CA GLY A 188 16.22 8.25 -14.87
C GLY A 188 14.83 8.90 -14.66
N ALA A 189 13.74 8.13 -14.75
CA ALA A 189 12.40 8.63 -14.46
C ALA A 189 12.22 8.92 -12.96
N PRO A 190 11.23 9.75 -12.58
CA PRO A 190 10.84 9.93 -11.18
C PRO A 190 10.68 8.60 -10.44
N LEU A 191 11.13 8.55 -9.18
CA LEU A 191 11.13 7.30 -8.41
C LEU A 191 9.71 6.72 -8.24
N VAL A 192 8.70 7.58 -8.12
CA VAL A 192 7.29 7.17 -8.07
C VAL A 192 6.88 6.40 -9.32
N ASP A 193 7.30 6.84 -10.51
CA ASP A 193 6.97 6.17 -11.76
C ASP A 193 7.61 4.78 -11.82
N ARG A 194 8.84 4.65 -11.35
CA ARG A 194 9.55 3.37 -11.26
C ARG A 194 8.89 2.41 -10.27
N VAL A 195 8.43 2.90 -9.12
CA VAL A 195 7.68 2.10 -8.14
C VAL A 195 6.37 1.59 -8.74
N VAL A 196 5.56 2.47 -9.33
CA VAL A 196 4.26 2.05 -9.88
C VAL A 196 4.44 1.15 -11.10
N GLY A 197 5.47 1.37 -11.91
CA GLY A 197 5.86 0.48 -13.00
C GLY A 197 6.21 -0.94 -12.51
N LEU A 198 7.00 -1.06 -11.45
CA LEU A 198 7.30 -2.35 -10.81
C LEU A 198 6.08 -3.03 -10.19
N SER A 199 5.05 -2.27 -9.78
CA SER A 199 3.77 -2.82 -9.31
C SER A 199 2.79 -3.18 -10.46
N GLY A 200 3.21 -2.92 -11.71
CA GLY A 200 2.48 -3.22 -12.94
C GLY A 200 1.47 -2.18 -13.39
N ARG A 201 1.55 -0.94 -12.87
CA ARG A 201 0.78 0.20 -13.37
C ARG A 201 1.56 0.95 -14.42
N ASP A 202 0.85 1.49 -15.40
CA ASP A 202 1.42 2.42 -16.39
C ASP A 202 1.56 3.82 -15.77
N PRO A 203 2.79 4.38 -15.62
CA PRO A 203 2.97 5.72 -15.08
C PRO A 203 2.36 6.83 -15.94
N SER A 204 2.05 6.55 -17.20
CA SER A 204 1.37 7.49 -18.11
C SER A 204 -0.17 7.38 -18.05
N TRP A 205 -0.71 6.45 -17.24
CA TRP A 205 -2.16 6.26 -17.12
C TRP A 205 -2.87 7.57 -16.78
N ALA A 206 -3.93 7.84 -17.52
CA ALA A 206 -4.87 8.92 -17.26
C ALA A 206 -6.28 8.35 -17.45
N PRO A 207 -7.28 8.86 -16.71
CA PRO A 207 -8.66 8.47 -16.94
C PRO A 207 -9.02 8.86 -18.37
N THR A 208 -9.52 7.90 -19.16
CA THR A 208 -10.07 8.19 -20.48
C THR A 208 -11.22 9.18 -20.32
N SER A 209 -11.04 10.39 -20.86
CA SER A 209 -12.15 11.32 -21.01
C SER A 209 -13.00 10.82 -22.17
N ASP A 210 -14.24 10.41 -21.89
CA ASP A 210 -15.29 10.32 -22.90
C ASP A 210 -15.78 11.73 -23.30
#